data_AF-A0A945UEE8-F1
#
_entry.id   AF-A0A945UEE8-F1
#
_cell.length_a   1.000
_cell.length_b   1.000
_cell.length_c   1.000
_cell.angle_alpha   90.00
_cell.angle_beta   90.00
_cell.angle_gamma   90.00
#
_symmetry.space_group_name_H-M   'P 1'
#
loop_
_entity.id
_entity.type
_entity.pdbx_description
1 polymer ?
#
loop_
_entity_poly.entity_id
_entity_poly.type
_entity_poly.pdbx_seq_one_letter_code
_entity_poly.pdbx_strand_id
1 'polypeptide(L)' 'LEASAAAGCRPILIRTGNGRNTEAGLLKTPLDSAGSIPVFDDLTAAVASLIAAESQP' A
#
# COMPACT_ATOMS: atom_id res chain seq x y z
N LEU A 1 3.00 6.88 -3.45
CA LEU A 1 1.61 6.44 -3.21
C LEU A 1 0.63 7.30 -3.98
N GLU A 2 0.67 8.62 -3.80
CA GLU A 2 -0.24 9.56 -4.45
C GLU A 2 -0.19 9.49 -5.98
N ALA A 3 1.02 9.51 -6.57
CA ALA A 3 1.20 9.37 -8.02
C ALA A 3 0.68 8.03 -8.57
N SER A 4 0.79 6.95 -7.78
CA SER A 4 0.28 5.63 -8.15
C SER A 4 -1.26 5.64 -8.16
N ALA A 5 -1.88 6.23 -7.13
CA ALA A 5 -3.33 6.40 -7.08
C ALA A 5 -3.84 7.29 -8.23
N ALA A 6 -3.16 8.41 -8.52
CA ALA A 6 -3.51 9.31 -9.61
C ALA A 6 -3.39 8.65 -11.00
N ALA A 7 -2.47 7.69 -11.15
CA ALA A 7 -2.30 6.90 -12.36
C ALA A 7 -3.31 5.73 -12.50
N GLY A 8 -4.24 5.57 -11.56
CA GLY A 8 -5.20 4.46 -11.55
C GLY A 8 -4.60 3.11 -11.13
N CYS A 9 -3.38 3.12 -10.57
CA CYS A 9 -2.78 1.91 -9.99
C CYS A 9 -3.34 1.66 -8.58
N ARG A 10 -3.10 0.44 -8.07
CA ARG A 10 -3.43 0.06 -6.69
C ARG A 10 -2.19 0.23 -5.81
N PRO A 11 -2.08 1.33 -5.02
CA PRO A 11 -0.91 1.54 -4.18
C PRO A 11 -0.87 0.55 -3.01
N ILE A 12 0.34 0.15 -2.62
CA ILE A 12 0.62 -0.65 -1.41
C ILE A 12 1.67 0.10 -0.59
N LEU A 13 1.49 0.14 0.73
CA LEU A 13 2.46 0.69 1.66
C LEU A 13 3.22 -0.44 2.37
N ILE A 14 4.53 -0.28 2.48
CA ILE A 14 5.39 -1.17 3.25
C ILE A 14 6.02 -0.35 4.37
N ARG A 15 6.02 -0.86 5.61
CA ARG A 15 6.48 -0.14 6.82
C ARG A 15 8.00 -0.01 6.94
N THR A 16 8.76 -0.70 6.09
CA THR A 16 10.23 -0.55 6.01
C THR A 16 10.64 0.83 5.49
N GLY A 17 11.84 1.27 5.84
CA GLY A 17 12.33 2.61 5.48
C GLY A 17 11.45 3.72 6.06
N ASN A 18 10.93 4.59 5.18
CA ASN A 18 10.04 5.69 5.55
C ASN A 18 8.58 5.25 5.79
N GLY A 19 8.28 3.96 5.63
CA GLY A 19 6.92 3.45 5.61
C GLY A 19 6.06 3.80 6.82
N ARG A 20 6.62 3.69 8.03
CA ARG A 20 5.93 4.06 9.28
C ARG A 20 5.55 5.54 9.33
N ASN A 21 6.42 6.42 8.86
CA ASN A 21 6.13 7.86 8.81
C ASN A 21 5.06 8.16 7.76
N THR A 22 5.12 7.47 6.62
CA THR A 22 4.10 7.56 5.57
C THR A 22 2.74 7.07 6.06
N GLU A 23 2.68 5.95 6.79
CA GLU A 23 1.45 5.44 7.40
C GLU A 23 0.84 6.47 8.36
N ALA A 24 1.65 7.03 9.26
CA ALA A 24 1.21 8.07 10.18
C ALA A 24 0.72 9.35 9.45
N GLY A 25 1.32 9.69 8.32
CA GLY A 25 0.87 10.79 7.45
C GLY A 25 -0.48 10.52 6.81
N LEU A 26 -0.68 9.30 6.30
CA LEU A 26 -1.93 8.87 5.66
C LEU A 26 -3.11 8.81 6.63
N LEU A 27 -2.87 8.45 7.90
CA LEU A 27 -3.91 8.49 8.93
C LEU A 27 -4.40 9.92 9.21
N LYS A 28 -3.54 10.92 9.02
CA LYS A 28 -3.89 12.34 9.21
C LYS A 28 -4.53 12.94 7.96
N THR A 29 -4.03 12.56 6.79
CA THR A 29 -4.52 13.03 5.49
C THR A 29 -4.70 11.81 4.58
N PRO A 30 -5.90 11.20 4.59
CA PRO A 30 -6.20 10.06 3.73
C PRO A 30 -6.06 10.44 2.25
N LEU A 31 -5.66 9.47 1.43
CA LEU A 31 -5.65 9.66 -0.02
C LEU A 31 -7.05 9.42 -0.58
N ASP A 32 -7.76 10.51 -0.90
CA ASP A 32 -9.14 10.50 -1.39
C ASP A 32 -9.35 9.55 -2.59
N SER A 33 -8.34 9.43 -3.46
CA SER A 33 -8.40 8.62 -4.69
C SER A 33 -8.00 7.15 -4.51
N ALA A 34 -7.44 6.76 -3.35
CA ALA A 34 -6.72 5.49 -3.23
C ALA A 34 -7.51 4.36 -2.54
N GLY A 35 -8.72 4.63 -2.03
CA GLY A 35 -9.42 3.67 -1.17
C GLY A 35 -8.57 3.26 0.06
N SER A 36 -8.90 2.12 0.69
CA SER A 36 -8.08 1.59 1.78
C SER A 36 -6.77 1.03 1.22
N ILE A 37 -5.64 1.68 1.55
CA ILE A 37 -4.30 1.28 1.09
C ILE A 37 -3.82 0.10 1.95
N PRO A 38 -3.53 -1.07 1.35
CA PRO A 38 -2.95 -2.19 2.08
C PRO A 38 -1.58 -1.80 2.67
N VAL A 39 -1.37 -2.12 3.95
CA VAL A 39 -0.11 -1.87 4.66
C VAL A 39 0.51 -3.20 5.08
N PHE A 40 1.77 -3.40 4.73
CA PHE A 40 2.54 -4.59 5.08
C PHE A 40 3.78 -4.23 5.90
N ASP A 41 4.23 -5.15 6.75
CA ASP A 41 5.41 -4.94 7.59
C ASP A 41 6.70 -4.89 6.76
N ASP A 42 6.80 -5.73 5.73
CA ASP A 42 7.95 -5.80 4.82
C ASP A 42 7.55 -6.17 3.39
N LEU A 43 8.54 -6.16 2.49
CA LEU A 43 8.34 -6.50 1.08
C LEU A 43 8.00 -7.97 0.88
N THR A 44 8.53 -8.87 1.73
CA THR A 44 8.26 -10.31 1.66
C THR A 44 6.77 -10.58 1.88
N ALA A 45 6.18 -9.99 2.92
CA ALA A 45 4.76 -10.08 3.22
C ALA A 45 3.89 -9.49 2.10
N ALA A 46 4.29 -8.34 1.54
CA ALA A 46 3.57 -7.71 0.43
C ALA A 46 3.55 -8.62 -0.81
N VAL A 47 4.70 -9.18 -1.19
CA VAL A 47 4.82 -10.06 -2.36
C VAL A 47 4.05 -11.37 -2.15
N ALA A 48 4.14 -11.98 -0.96
CA ALA A 48 3.39 -13.18 -0.63
C ALA A 48 1.87 -12.96 -0.78
N SER A 49 1.37 -11.81 -0.32
CA SER A 49 -0.04 -11.45 -0.49
C SER A 49 -0.44 -11.22 -1.95
N LEU A 50 0.42 -10.61 -2.76
CA LEU A 50 0.16 -10.37 -4.17
C LEU A 50 0.06 -11.68 -4.96
N ILE A 51 1.01 -12.59 -4.74
CA ILE A 51 1.03 -13.91 -5.40
C ILE A 51 -0.18 -14.74 -4.99
N ALA A 52 -0.55 -14.72 -3.71
CA ALA A 52 -1.74 -15.42 -3.21
C ALA A 52 -3.03 -14.88 -3.85
N ALA A 53 -3.14 -13.56 -4.03
CA ALA A 53 -4.30 -12.92 -4.64
C ALA A 53 -4.48 -13.28 -6.12
N GLU A 54 -3.40 -13.49 -6.88
CA GLU A 54 -3.46 -13.96 -8.27
C GLU A 54 -3.74 -15.46 -8.41
N SER A 55 -3.57 -16.22 -7.32
CA SER A 55 -3.76 -17.68 -7.31
C SER A 55 -5.19 -18.11 -6.94
N GLN A 56 -6.10 -17.16 -6.67
CA GLN A 56 -7.51 -17.45 -6.44
C GLN A 56 -8.30 -17.37 -7.77
N PRO A 57 -8.94 -18.48 -8.22
CA PRO A 57 -9.73 -18.52 -9.45
C PRO A 57 -11.05 -17.75 -9.37
#